data_AF-A0A1V9YS64-F1
#
_entry.id   AF-A0A1V9YS64-F1
#
_cell.length_a   1.000
_cell.length_b   1.000
_cell.length_c   1.000
_cell.angle_alpha   90.00
_cell.angle_beta   90.00
_cell.angle_gamma   90.00
#
_symmetry.space_group_name_H-M   'P 1'
#
loop_
_entity.id
_entity.type
_entity.pdbx_description
1 polymer ?
#
loop_
_entity_poly.entity_id
_entity_poly.type
_entity_poly.pdbx_seq_one_letter_code
_entity_poly.pdbx_strand_id
1 'polypeptide(L)'
;MKKRRFKLNNPIHVSIAIYQLAKLRMLEFYYDCIDKYFDRSDFEYLEMDTDSGYMAFSDAEPFKNLIKPEMREHFSQHKYDWFPRDDTPENAAFDKRTPGLFKEEWRGNAMISLSSKNYICFLPDDVVKEGKKKAGEVKISAKGVQKRRNGELLQPENFKRIIDEKIAMQANNMGFRIMKDGMYIRTYSQYKTGLNFWYDKRMVLEDGISTIHLEI
;
A
#
# COMPACT_ATOMS: atom_id res chain seq x y z
N MET A 1 24.83 -18.38 -43.38
CA MET A 1 23.94 -17.36 -42.77
C MET A 1 24.77 -16.34 -41.99
N LYS A 2 24.60 -15.05 -42.24
CA LYS A 2 25.33 -13.98 -41.52
C LYS A 2 24.61 -13.74 -40.17
N LYS A 3 25.32 -13.90 -39.04
CA LYS A 3 24.74 -13.65 -37.70
C LYS A 3 24.31 -12.18 -37.60
N ARG A 4 23.04 -11.94 -37.26
CA ARG A 4 22.49 -10.59 -37.04
C ARG A 4 23.18 -9.98 -35.82
N ARG A 5 23.83 -8.83 -36.00
CA ARG A 5 24.44 -8.05 -34.91
C ARG A 5 23.43 -7.00 -34.45
N PHE A 6 23.09 -7.01 -33.17
CA PHE A 6 22.26 -5.99 -32.53
C PHE A 6 23.15 -5.11 -31.65
N LYS A 7 23.02 -3.80 -31.79
CA LYS A 7 23.69 -2.84 -30.91
C LYS A 7 22.67 -2.37 -29.88
N LEU A 8 22.72 -2.93 -28.68
CA LEU A 8 21.88 -2.50 -27.56
C LEU A 8 22.52 -1.28 -26.91
N ASN A 9 21.97 -0.09 -27.16
CA ASN A 9 22.41 1.16 -26.53
C ASN A 9 21.60 1.50 -25.26
N ASN A 10 20.69 0.63 -24.83
CA ASN A 10 19.91 0.79 -23.61
C ASN A 10 20.11 -0.41 -22.66
N PRO A 11 20.23 -0.18 -21.34
CA PRO A 11 20.40 -1.26 -20.36
C PRO A 11 19.04 -1.90 -19.99
N ILE A 12 18.25 -2.32 -20.98
CA ILE A 12 16.89 -2.83 -20.76
C ILE A 12 16.89 -4.08 -19.86
N HIS A 13 17.89 -4.95 -20.02
CA HIS A 13 18.05 -6.15 -19.18
C HIS A 13 18.24 -5.80 -17.71
N VAL A 14 18.99 -4.74 -17.41
CA VAL A 14 19.19 -4.24 -16.04
C VAL A 14 17.87 -3.73 -15.47
N SER A 15 17.11 -2.97 -16.26
CA SER A 15 15.79 -2.47 -15.84
C SER A 15 14.83 -3.61 -15.50
N ILE A 16 14.78 -4.63 -16.36
CA ILE A 16 13.95 -5.83 -16.11
C ILE A 16 14.40 -6.53 -14.83
N ALA A 17 15.71 -6.76 -14.66
CA ALA A 17 16.24 -7.43 -13.48
C ALA A 17 15.87 -6.69 -12.19
N ILE A 18 16.02 -5.36 -12.15
CA ILE A 18 15.64 -4.54 -10.99
C ILE A 18 14.17 -4.74 -10.63
N TYR A 19 13.25 -4.67 -11.61
CA TYR A 19 11.83 -4.85 -11.34
C TYR A 19 11.49 -6.26 -10.85
N GLN A 20 12.14 -7.29 -11.41
CA GLN A 20 11.88 -8.68 -10.98
C GLN A 20 12.43 -8.95 -9.58
N LEU A 21 13.62 -8.44 -9.27
CA LEU A 21 14.21 -8.58 -7.93
C LEU A 21 13.41 -7.81 -6.87
N ALA A 22 12.89 -6.63 -7.20
CA ALA A 22 12.02 -5.89 -6.29
C ALA A 22 10.72 -6.66 -5.97
N LYS A 23 10.08 -7.25 -6.99
CA LYS A 23 8.90 -8.11 -6.81
C LYS A 23 9.23 -9.35 -5.99
N LEU A 24 10.36 -10.01 -6.29
CA LEU A 24 10.82 -11.17 -5.54
C LEU A 24 10.99 -10.80 -4.07
N ARG A 25 11.62 -9.66 -3.76
CA ARG A 25 11.80 -9.21 -2.38
C ARG A 25 10.49 -8.99 -1.62
N MET A 26 9.46 -8.46 -2.28
CA MET A 26 8.12 -8.35 -1.69
C MET A 26 7.49 -9.72 -1.40
N LEU A 27 7.69 -10.70 -2.29
CA LEU A 27 7.20 -12.07 -2.11
C LEU A 27 7.96 -12.82 -1.03
N GLU A 28 9.29 -12.68 -1.00
CA GLU A 28 10.16 -13.20 0.08
C GLU A 28 9.71 -12.64 1.43
N PHE A 29 9.40 -11.35 1.52
CA PHE A 29 8.87 -10.78 2.76
C PHE A 29 7.54 -11.42 3.17
N TYR A 30 6.65 -11.66 2.21
CA TYR A 30 5.38 -12.34 2.50
C TYR A 30 5.60 -13.80 2.96
N TYR A 31 6.30 -14.62 2.18
CA TYR A 31 6.41 -16.06 2.44
C TYR A 31 7.49 -16.41 3.46
N ASP A 32 8.67 -15.80 3.36
CA ASP A 32 9.85 -16.17 4.17
C ASP A 32 9.96 -15.36 5.47
N CYS A 33 9.15 -14.31 5.64
CA CYS A 33 9.02 -13.58 6.90
C CYS A 33 7.61 -13.75 7.47
N ILE A 34 6.58 -13.18 6.86
CA ILE A 34 5.25 -13.11 7.48
C ILE A 34 4.62 -14.51 7.63
N ASP A 35 4.40 -15.25 6.53
CA ASP A 35 3.79 -16.59 6.56
C ASP A 35 4.64 -17.61 7.35
N LYS A 36 5.97 -17.43 7.33
CA LYS A 36 6.90 -18.24 8.12
C LYS A 36 6.66 -18.09 9.62
N TYR A 37 6.60 -16.87 10.15
CA TYR A 37 6.58 -16.61 11.59
C TYR A 37 5.18 -16.49 12.21
N PHE A 38 4.15 -16.21 11.42
CA PHE A 38 2.78 -16.02 11.89
C PHE A 38 1.86 -17.15 11.39
N ASP A 39 0.82 -17.47 12.15
CA ASP A 39 -0.26 -18.31 11.65
C ASP A 39 -1.08 -17.53 10.62
N ARG A 40 -1.58 -18.19 9.57
CA ARG A 40 -2.41 -17.55 8.55
C ARG A 40 -3.76 -17.08 9.10
N SER A 41 -4.22 -17.62 10.24
CA SER A 41 -5.41 -17.11 10.91
C SER A 41 -5.19 -15.75 11.59
N ASP A 42 -3.94 -15.36 11.79
CA ASP A 42 -3.55 -14.19 12.58
C ASP A 42 -3.24 -12.95 11.73
N PHE A 43 -3.24 -13.08 10.40
CA PHE A 43 -3.03 -11.94 9.51
C PHE A 43 -3.80 -12.05 8.20
N GLU A 44 -4.12 -10.89 7.62
CA GLU A 44 -4.74 -10.76 6.30
C GLU A 44 -4.01 -9.71 5.49
N TYR A 45 -3.77 -9.97 4.20
CA TYR A 45 -3.07 -9.04 3.32
C TYR A 45 -4.08 -8.19 2.55
N LEU A 46 -4.08 -6.88 2.78
CA LEU A 46 -5.16 -5.99 2.32
C LEU A 46 -4.88 -5.33 0.97
N GLU A 47 -3.66 -4.80 0.78
CA GLU A 47 -3.28 -4.04 -0.43
C GLU A 47 -1.75 -4.03 -0.57
N MET A 48 -1.26 -4.02 -1.82
CA MET A 48 0.16 -3.80 -2.14
C MET A 48 0.29 -2.72 -3.22
N ASP A 49 1.21 -1.78 -3.03
CA ASP A 49 1.63 -0.87 -4.11
C ASP A 49 3.15 -0.83 -4.20
N THR A 50 3.69 -1.54 -5.20
CA THR A 50 5.10 -1.59 -5.61
C THR A 50 6.05 -2.13 -4.52
N ASP A 51 6.35 -1.30 -3.52
CA ASP A 51 7.29 -1.54 -2.42
C ASP A 51 6.64 -1.34 -1.04
N SER A 52 5.31 -1.17 -1.01
CA SER A 52 4.51 -1.06 0.21
C SER A 52 3.47 -2.18 0.30
N GLY A 53 3.26 -2.71 1.50
CA GLY A 53 2.23 -3.70 1.82
C GLY A 53 1.43 -3.30 3.05
N TYR A 54 0.13 -3.55 3.00
CA TYR A 54 -0.81 -3.30 4.10
C TYR A 54 -1.34 -4.64 4.59
N MET A 55 -1.14 -4.92 5.88
CA MET A 55 -1.55 -6.16 6.52
C MET A 55 -2.36 -5.83 7.77
N ALA A 56 -3.47 -6.54 7.98
CA ALA A 56 -4.15 -6.60 9.26
C ALA A 56 -3.56 -7.75 10.09
N PHE A 57 -3.44 -7.55 11.40
CA PHE A 57 -3.07 -8.60 12.34
C PHE A 57 -4.15 -8.72 13.42
N SER A 58 -4.32 -9.91 13.98
CA SER A 58 -5.26 -10.20 15.06
C SER A 58 -4.87 -9.54 16.40
N ASP A 59 -3.61 -9.12 16.56
CA ASP A 59 -3.06 -8.50 17.78
C ASP A 59 -2.39 -7.14 17.48
N ALA A 60 -2.39 -6.25 18.47
CA ALA A 60 -1.80 -4.92 18.37
C ALA A 60 -0.26 -4.91 18.34
N GLU A 61 0.38 -5.91 18.97
CA GLU A 61 1.83 -6.15 19.02
C GLU A 61 2.19 -7.51 18.38
N PRO A 62 1.93 -7.72 17.07
CA PRO A 62 2.00 -9.06 16.46
C PRO A 62 3.39 -9.69 16.58
N PHE A 63 4.46 -8.94 16.29
CA PHE A 63 5.85 -9.43 16.37
C PHE A 63 6.32 -9.82 17.77
N LYS A 64 5.54 -9.50 18.81
CA LYS A 64 5.80 -9.90 20.20
C LYS A 64 4.90 -11.05 20.63
N ASN A 65 3.62 -10.98 20.27
CA ASN A 65 2.60 -11.88 20.81
C ASN A 65 2.27 -13.06 19.89
N LEU A 66 2.35 -12.87 18.57
CA LEU A 66 1.84 -13.81 17.57
C LEU A 66 2.93 -14.62 16.85
N ILE A 67 4.21 -14.41 17.18
CA ILE A 67 5.28 -15.27 16.64
C ILE A 67 5.06 -16.69 17.16
N LYS A 68 4.93 -17.65 16.23
CA LYS A 68 4.81 -19.08 16.51
C LYS A 68 5.81 -19.51 17.59
N PRO A 69 5.37 -20.15 18.69
CA PRO A 69 6.22 -20.43 19.85
C PRO A 69 7.55 -21.11 19.50
N GLU A 70 7.51 -22.09 18.62
CA GLU A 70 8.66 -22.87 18.14
C GLU A 70 9.62 -22.07 17.23
N MET A 71 9.19 -20.91 16.72
CA MET A 71 9.99 -20.06 15.83
C MET A 71 10.56 -18.83 16.54
N ARG A 72 10.25 -18.59 17.81
CA ARG A 72 10.67 -17.37 18.54
C ARG A 72 12.18 -17.18 18.59
N GLU A 73 12.92 -18.25 18.86
CA GLU A 73 14.38 -18.20 18.89
C GLU A 73 14.95 -17.88 17.49
N HIS A 74 14.47 -18.59 16.47
CA HIS A 74 14.86 -18.32 15.08
C HIS A 74 14.52 -16.88 14.68
N PHE A 75 13.34 -16.37 15.02
CA PHE A 75 12.95 -15.00 14.72
C PHE A 75 13.90 -14.00 15.40
N SER A 76 14.22 -14.21 16.68
CA SER A 76 15.14 -13.33 17.41
C SER A 76 16.53 -13.25 16.77
N GLN A 77 17.02 -14.36 16.21
CA GLN A 77 18.33 -14.43 15.55
C GLN A 77 18.32 -13.79 14.14
N HIS A 78 17.17 -13.83 13.46
CA HIS A 78 17.04 -13.46 12.04
C HIS A 78 16.18 -12.22 11.75
N LYS A 79 15.58 -11.57 12.76
CA LYS A 79 14.66 -10.43 12.53
C LYS A 79 15.31 -9.28 11.76
N TYR A 80 16.62 -9.08 11.94
CA TYR A 80 17.34 -7.98 11.27
C TYR A 80 17.73 -8.28 9.81
N ASP A 81 17.47 -9.50 9.31
CA ASP A 81 17.53 -9.81 7.88
C ASP A 81 16.35 -9.17 7.11
N TRP A 82 15.31 -8.77 7.85
CA TRP A 82 14.07 -8.21 7.33
C TRP A 82 13.84 -6.78 7.79
N PHE A 83 14.21 -6.44 9.02
CA PHE A 83 13.91 -5.15 9.64
C PHE A 83 15.19 -4.39 10.06
N PRO A 84 15.16 -3.05 10.10
CA PRO A 84 16.23 -2.27 10.68
C PRO A 84 16.56 -2.66 12.12
N ARG A 85 17.84 -2.62 12.47
CA ARG A 85 18.27 -2.79 13.87
C ARG A 85 17.70 -1.69 14.75
N ASP A 86 17.41 -2.07 15.99
CA ASP A 86 16.81 -1.22 17.03
C ASP A 86 17.69 -1.17 18.30
N ASP A 87 18.93 -1.65 18.24
CA ASP A 87 19.88 -1.71 19.35
C ASP A 87 20.51 -0.35 19.68
N THR A 88 20.91 0.41 18.65
CA THR A 88 21.44 1.76 18.80
C THR A 88 20.78 2.75 17.82
N PRO A 89 20.67 4.04 18.18
CA PRO A 89 20.16 5.07 17.27
C PRO A 89 20.94 5.15 15.94
N GLU A 90 22.25 4.94 16.00
CA GLU A 90 23.15 4.99 14.83
C GLU A 90 22.87 3.83 13.87
N ASN A 91 22.75 2.61 14.40
CA ASN A 91 22.40 1.43 13.60
C ASN A 91 21.01 1.58 12.98
N ALA A 92 20.03 2.02 13.77
CA ALA A 92 18.67 2.26 13.28
C ALA A 92 18.64 3.31 12.15
N ALA A 93 19.40 4.39 12.28
CA ALA A 93 19.48 5.44 11.26
C ALA A 93 20.16 4.97 9.97
N PHE A 94 21.20 4.16 10.09
CA PHE A 94 21.89 3.54 8.95
C PHE A 94 20.98 2.54 8.23
N ASP A 95 20.42 1.59 8.97
CA ASP A 95 19.61 0.50 8.41
C ASP A 95 18.32 1.00 7.78
N LYS A 96 17.78 2.14 8.24
CA LYS A 96 16.64 2.81 7.60
C LYS A 96 16.90 3.18 6.12
N ARG A 97 18.17 3.23 5.71
CA ARG A 97 18.60 3.51 4.33
C ARG A 97 19.15 2.28 3.62
N THR A 98 19.23 1.14 4.31
CA THR A 98 19.72 -0.11 3.73
C THR A 98 18.68 -0.70 2.78
N PRO A 99 19.02 -0.94 1.50
CA PRO A 99 18.09 -1.53 0.54
C PRO A 99 17.63 -2.92 0.98
N GLY A 100 16.34 -3.21 0.77
CA GLY A 100 15.77 -4.53 1.03
C GLY A 100 15.28 -4.78 2.45
N LEU A 101 15.50 -3.84 3.39
CA LEU A 101 14.88 -3.87 4.72
C LEU A 101 13.50 -3.21 4.69
N PHE A 102 12.57 -3.80 5.44
CA PHE A 102 11.20 -3.35 5.59
C PHE A 102 11.05 -2.54 6.87
N LYS A 103 10.22 -1.51 6.83
CA LYS A 103 9.96 -0.62 7.97
C LYS A 103 8.46 -0.39 8.09
N GLU A 104 7.99 -0.28 9.32
CA GLU A 104 6.63 0.20 9.57
C GLU A 104 6.58 1.71 9.28
N GLU A 105 5.89 2.09 8.22
CA GLU A 105 5.70 3.51 7.89
C GLU A 105 4.49 4.14 8.58
N TRP A 106 3.45 3.33 8.81
CA TRP A 106 2.20 3.80 9.39
C TRP A 106 1.45 2.62 10.01
N ARG A 107 0.69 2.89 11.08
CA ARG A 107 -0.13 1.90 11.78
C ARG A 107 -1.42 2.54 12.26
N GLY A 108 -2.53 1.90 11.92
CA GLY A 108 -3.90 2.17 12.40
C GLY A 108 -4.62 0.85 12.66
N ASN A 109 -5.93 0.90 12.82
CA ASN A 109 -6.78 -0.26 13.12
C ASN A 109 -7.94 -0.44 12.12
N ALA A 110 -8.08 0.46 11.15
CA ALA A 110 -9.09 0.37 10.10
C ALA A 110 -8.51 0.73 8.74
N MET A 111 -8.98 0.04 7.70
CA MET A 111 -8.68 0.32 6.30
C MET A 111 -9.89 0.00 5.43
N ILE A 112 -10.15 0.86 4.45
CA ILE A 112 -11.13 0.64 3.39
C ILE A 112 -10.41 0.79 2.06
N SER A 113 -10.44 -0.26 1.23
CA SER A 113 -9.82 -0.28 -0.10
C SER A 113 -10.90 -0.44 -1.17
N LEU A 114 -10.93 0.47 -2.14
CA LEU A 114 -11.92 0.44 -3.23
C LEU A 114 -11.32 -0.19 -4.50
N SER A 115 -10.08 0.14 -4.81
CA SER A 115 -9.35 -0.33 -5.99
C SER A 115 -7.86 -0.06 -5.81
N SER A 116 -7.03 -0.57 -6.72
CA SER A 116 -5.59 -0.34 -6.68
C SER A 116 -5.26 1.16 -6.54
N LYS A 117 -4.51 1.52 -5.49
CA LYS A 117 -4.12 2.91 -5.19
C LYS A 117 -5.28 3.85 -4.83
N ASN A 118 -6.43 3.31 -4.42
CA ASN A 118 -7.56 4.07 -3.91
C ASN A 118 -8.07 3.44 -2.61
N TYR A 119 -7.55 3.94 -1.49
CA TYR A 119 -7.79 3.40 -0.15
C TYR A 119 -7.63 4.48 0.92
N ILE A 120 -8.22 4.23 2.08
CA ILE A 120 -8.04 5.03 3.28
C ILE A 120 -7.75 4.12 4.46
N CYS A 121 -6.74 4.48 5.26
CA CYS A 121 -6.45 3.88 6.54
C CYS A 121 -6.63 4.93 7.62
N PHE A 122 -7.22 4.58 8.76
CA PHE A 122 -7.53 5.54 9.81
C PHE A 122 -7.53 4.91 11.20
N LEU A 123 -7.49 5.79 12.21
CA LEU A 123 -7.81 5.48 13.60
C LEU A 123 -9.18 6.11 13.90
N PRO A 124 -10.23 5.31 14.16
CA PRO A 124 -11.51 5.80 14.65
C PRO A 124 -11.35 6.65 15.91
N ASP A 125 -12.21 7.66 16.05
CA ASP A 125 -12.12 8.67 17.13
C ASP A 125 -12.35 8.08 18.53
N ASP A 126 -13.02 6.93 18.62
CA ASP A 126 -13.28 6.18 19.85
C ASP A 126 -12.06 5.41 20.37
N VAL A 127 -10.96 5.36 19.61
CA VAL A 127 -9.73 4.68 20.02
C VAL A 127 -8.76 5.66 20.68
N VAL A 128 -8.74 5.66 22.01
CA VAL A 128 -7.74 6.37 22.81
C VAL A 128 -6.42 5.60 22.75
N LYS A 129 -5.33 6.25 22.32
CA LYS A 129 -3.97 5.72 22.48
C LYS A 129 -3.17 6.55 23.47
N GLU A 130 -2.42 5.87 24.33
CA GLU A 130 -1.29 6.46 25.05
C GLU A 130 -0.16 6.76 24.04
N GLY A 131 0.17 8.05 23.83
CA GLY A 131 1.34 8.46 23.02
C GLY A 131 1.10 9.58 22.00
N LYS A 132 2.04 9.71 21.04
CA LYS A 132 2.16 10.83 20.07
C LYS A 132 1.21 10.79 18.85
N LYS A 133 0.33 9.80 18.75
CA LYS A 133 -0.62 9.68 17.62
C LYS A 133 -1.97 10.24 18.04
N LYS A 134 -2.57 11.09 17.21
CA LYS A 134 -3.85 11.74 17.50
C LYS A 134 -5.00 10.89 16.92
N ALA A 135 -6.09 10.78 17.66
CA ALA A 135 -7.37 10.32 17.11
C ALA A 135 -7.70 11.12 15.83
N GLY A 136 -8.26 10.44 14.83
CA GLY A 136 -8.56 11.04 13.52
C GLY A 136 -7.37 11.14 12.54
N GLU A 137 -6.21 10.54 12.84
CA GLU A 137 -5.11 10.46 11.87
C GLU A 137 -5.48 9.51 10.72
N VAL A 138 -5.37 10.01 9.48
CA VAL A 138 -5.71 9.26 8.26
C VAL A 138 -4.54 9.16 7.29
N LYS A 139 -4.33 7.98 6.71
CA LYS A 139 -3.47 7.74 5.55
C LYS A 139 -4.34 7.45 4.34
N ILE A 140 -4.34 8.37 3.38
CA ILE A 140 -5.22 8.28 2.20
C ILE A 140 -4.38 8.10 0.94
N SER A 141 -4.82 7.22 0.04
CA SER A 141 -4.41 7.18 -1.36
C SER A 141 -5.64 7.31 -2.25
N ALA A 142 -5.60 8.21 -3.22
CA ALA A 142 -6.68 8.42 -4.18
C ALA A 142 -6.06 8.86 -5.51
N LYS A 143 -5.51 7.92 -6.26
CA LYS A 143 -4.73 8.22 -7.46
C LYS A 143 -5.57 8.98 -8.49
N GLY A 144 -5.07 10.13 -8.91
CA GLY A 144 -5.75 10.98 -9.89
C GLY A 144 -6.86 11.86 -9.30
N VAL A 145 -6.97 11.97 -7.98
CA VAL A 145 -7.80 12.96 -7.25
C VAL A 145 -6.88 13.93 -6.49
N GLN A 146 -7.18 15.22 -6.56
CA GLN A 146 -6.41 16.24 -5.84
C GLN A 146 -6.85 16.35 -4.38
N LYS A 147 -6.08 15.75 -3.48
CA LYS A 147 -6.39 15.65 -2.04
C LYS A 147 -6.82 16.98 -1.41
N ARG A 148 -6.02 18.04 -1.60
CA ARG A 148 -6.27 19.36 -1.00
C ARG A 148 -7.64 19.96 -1.39
N ARG A 149 -8.12 19.68 -2.60
CA ARG A 149 -9.40 20.21 -3.12
C ARG A 149 -10.59 19.31 -2.81
N ASN A 150 -10.33 18.03 -2.54
CA ASN A 150 -11.36 17.02 -2.36
C ASN A 150 -11.33 16.47 -0.92
N GLY A 151 -10.97 17.31 0.06
CA GLY A 151 -10.90 16.90 1.47
C GLY A 151 -12.23 16.35 1.98
N GLU A 152 -13.34 17.02 1.68
CA GLU A 152 -14.69 16.57 2.07
C GLU A 152 -15.10 15.24 1.41
N LEU A 153 -14.62 14.97 0.18
CA LEU A 153 -14.84 13.70 -0.50
C LEU A 153 -14.02 12.58 0.14
N LEU A 154 -12.76 12.86 0.47
CA LEU A 154 -11.77 11.86 0.91
C LEU A 154 -11.85 11.64 2.44
N GLN A 155 -13.03 11.22 2.90
CA GLN A 155 -13.31 10.90 4.30
C GLN A 155 -13.69 9.42 4.45
N PRO A 156 -13.38 8.78 5.60
CA PRO A 156 -13.70 7.37 5.85
C PRO A 156 -15.16 7.01 5.55
N GLU A 157 -16.09 7.89 5.90
CA GLU A 157 -17.53 7.69 5.74
C GLU A 157 -17.91 7.58 4.26
N ASN A 158 -17.28 8.39 3.40
CA ASN A 158 -17.53 8.33 1.96
C ASN A 158 -16.93 7.07 1.33
N PHE A 159 -15.75 6.63 1.77
CA PHE A 159 -15.17 5.36 1.33
C PHE A 159 -16.07 4.18 1.70
N LYS A 160 -16.60 4.17 2.93
CA LYS A 160 -17.55 3.15 3.38
C LYS A 160 -18.85 3.18 2.55
N ARG A 161 -19.41 4.38 2.37
CA ARG A 161 -20.64 4.60 1.62
C ARG A 161 -20.54 4.13 0.16
N ILE A 162 -19.38 4.29 -0.49
CA ILE A 162 -19.14 3.77 -1.84
C ILE A 162 -19.38 2.24 -1.87
N ILE A 163 -18.90 1.52 -0.86
CA ILE A 163 -19.07 0.06 -0.76
C ILE A 163 -20.52 -0.30 -0.44
N ASP A 164 -21.06 0.31 0.61
CA ASP A 164 -22.39 -0.01 1.14
C ASP A 164 -23.50 0.31 0.11
N GLU A 165 -23.43 1.47 -0.55
CA GLU A 165 -24.45 1.93 -1.50
C GLU A 165 -24.13 1.53 -2.95
N LYS A 166 -22.94 0.99 -3.22
CA LYS A 166 -22.46 0.62 -4.58
C LYS A 166 -22.49 1.78 -5.56
N ILE A 167 -22.06 2.96 -5.12
CA ILE A 167 -22.13 4.21 -5.90
C ILE A 167 -20.75 4.68 -6.39
N ALA A 168 -20.76 5.75 -7.18
CA ALA A 168 -19.58 6.54 -7.52
C ALA A 168 -19.77 7.98 -7.05
N MET A 169 -18.69 8.60 -6.60
CA MET A 169 -18.69 10.00 -6.15
C MET A 169 -17.73 10.84 -6.99
N GLN A 170 -18.15 12.06 -7.29
CA GLN A 170 -17.43 12.99 -8.16
C GLN A 170 -16.36 13.76 -7.39
N ALA A 171 -15.17 13.89 -7.99
CA ALA A 171 -14.10 14.79 -7.56
C ALA A 171 -13.97 15.98 -8.50
N ASN A 172 -13.48 17.09 -7.97
CA ASN A 172 -13.07 18.26 -8.73
C ASN A 172 -11.54 18.37 -8.72
N ASN A 173 -10.93 18.25 -9.89
CA ASN A 173 -9.51 18.53 -10.10
C ASN A 173 -9.32 19.83 -10.85
N MET A 174 -8.19 20.49 -10.63
CA MET A 174 -7.74 21.59 -11.45
C MET A 174 -6.37 21.33 -12.04
N GLY A 175 -6.17 21.72 -13.29
CA GLY A 175 -4.89 21.53 -13.96
C GLY A 175 -4.57 22.67 -14.89
N PHE A 176 -3.39 22.57 -15.48
CA PHE A 176 -2.94 23.48 -16.53
C PHE A 176 -2.83 22.72 -17.83
N ARG A 177 -3.17 23.38 -18.94
CA ARG A 177 -3.02 22.84 -20.29
C ARG A 177 -2.38 23.89 -21.17
N ILE A 178 -1.28 23.52 -21.83
CA ILE A 178 -0.70 24.29 -22.92
C ILE A 178 -1.66 24.18 -24.11
N MET A 179 -2.02 25.32 -24.67
CA MET A 179 -2.98 25.37 -25.77
C MET A 179 -2.29 24.98 -27.09
N LYS A 180 -3.06 24.63 -28.12
CA LYS A 180 -2.52 24.03 -29.36
C LYS A 180 -1.48 24.91 -30.06
N ASP A 181 -1.61 26.22 -29.92
CA ASP A 181 -0.67 27.21 -30.44
C ASP A 181 0.64 27.32 -29.63
N GLY A 182 0.72 26.69 -28.46
CA GLY A 182 1.89 26.72 -27.58
C GLY A 182 2.14 28.08 -26.91
N MET A 183 1.28 29.08 -27.15
CA MET A 183 1.55 30.46 -26.75
C MET A 183 0.99 30.82 -25.38
N TYR A 184 -0.01 30.11 -24.89
CA TYR A 184 -0.59 30.36 -23.56
C TYR A 184 -0.98 29.07 -22.83
N ILE A 185 -0.97 29.17 -21.51
CA ILE A 185 -1.38 28.14 -20.57
C ILE A 185 -2.78 28.50 -20.06
N ARG A 186 -3.72 27.57 -20.14
CA ARG A 186 -5.04 27.71 -19.49
C ARG A 186 -5.15 26.83 -18.27
N THR A 187 -5.70 27.40 -17.21
CA THR A 187 -6.19 26.64 -16.06
C THR A 187 -7.56 26.07 -16.40
N TYR A 188 -7.78 24.78 -16.12
CA TYR A 188 -9.08 24.15 -16.25
C TYR A 188 -9.51 23.53 -14.92
N SER A 189 -10.82 23.43 -14.72
CA SER A 189 -11.43 22.58 -13.70
C SER A 189 -12.09 21.40 -14.41
N GLN A 190 -11.92 20.21 -13.84
CA GLN A 190 -12.47 18.98 -14.35
C GLN A 190 -13.21 18.28 -13.22
N TYR A 191 -14.50 18.09 -13.45
CA TYR A 191 -15.30 17.13 -12.71
C TYR A 191 -15.08 15.73 -13.30
N LYS A 192 -14.78 14.77 -12.43
CA LYS A 192 -14.53 13.38 -12.81
C LYS A 192 -14.95 12.44 -11.70
N THR A 193 -15.10 11.16 -12.00
CA THR A 193 -15.23 10.14 -10.96
C THR A 193 -13.98 10.15 -10.07
N GLY A 194 -14.18 10.33 -8.77
CA GLY A 194 -13.13 10.37 -7.76
C GLY A 194 -13.02 9.05 -7.00
N LEU A 195 -14.13 8.64 -6.37
CA LEU A 195 -14.29 7.35 -5.71
C LEU A 195 -15.34 6.53 -6.45
N ASN A 196 -15.18 5.21 -6.50
CA ASN A 196 -16.04 4.33 -7.27
C ASN A 196 -16.07 2.94 -6.67
N PHE A 197 -17.25 2.33 -6.66
CA PHE A 197 -17.45 0.92 -6.28
C PHE A 197 -16.90 -0.05 -7.33
N TRP A 198 -16.93 0.34 -8.61
CA TRP A 198 -16.54 -0.56 -9.69
C TRP A 198 -15.06 -0.93 -9.66
N TYR A 199 -14.78 -2.22 -9.48
CA TYR A 199 -13.46 -2.82 -9.53
C TYR A 199 -13.46 -4.01 -10.49
N ASP A 200 -12.72 -3.88 -11.59
CA ASP A 200 -12.74 -4.80 -12.74
C ASP A 200 -11.60 -5.82 -12.75
N LYS A 201 -10.99 -6.10 -11.59
CA LYS A 201 -9.87 -7.05 -11.50
C LYS A 201 -10.16 -8.27 -10.65
N ARG A 202 -11.06 -8.17 -9.66
CA ARG A 202 -11.42 -9.26 -8.75
C ARG A 202 -12.87 -9.11 -8.31
N MET A 203 -13.50 -10.22 -7.97
CA MET A 203 -14.83 -10.24 -7.35
C MET A 203 -14.68 -10.30 -5.84
N VAL A 204 -15.34 -9.39 -5.12
CA VAL A 204 -15.42 -9.41 -3.65
C VAL A 204 -16.49 -10.42 -3.22
N LEU A 205 -16.16 -11.26 -2.24
CA LEU A 205 -17.08 -12.25 -1.68
C LEU A 205 -18.07 -11.62 -0.69
N GLU A 206 -19.04 -12.39 -0.23
CA GLU A 206 -20.10 -11.93 0.68
C GLU A 206 -19.57 -11.44 2.04
N ASP A 207 -18.37 -11.89 2.43
CA ASP A 207 -17.69 -11.42 3.65
C ASP A 207 -17.18 -9.98 3.55
N GLY A 208 -17.19 -9.38 2.36
CA GLY A 208 -16.71 -8.02 2.10
C GLY A 208 -15.20 -7.85 2.24
N ILE A 209 -14.45 -8.94 2.38
CA ILE A 209 -13.00 -8.95 2.64
C ILE A 209 -12.29 -9.79 1.57
N SER A 210 -12.71 -11.05 1.43
CA SER A 210 -12.09 -11.99 0.52
C SER A 210 -12.41 -11.65 -0.93
N THR A 211 -11.46 -11.93 -1.82
CA THR A 211 -11.65 -11.69 -3.25
C THR A 211 -11.20 -12.87 -4.09
N ILE A 212 -11.93 -13.18 -5.15
CA ILE A 212 -11.58 -14.21 -6.14
C ILE A 212 -11.35 -13.59 -7.51
N HIS A 213 -10.81 -14.39 -8.44
CA HIS A 213 -10.66 -13.98 -9.83
C HIS A 213 -12.04 -13.75 -10.46
N LEU A 214 -12.09 -12.88 -11.47
CA LEU A 214 -13.31 -12.71 -12.26
C LEU A 214 -13.55 -13.95 -13.12
N GLU A 215 -14.82 -14.36 -13.23
CA GLU A 215 -15.26 -15.36 -14.19
C GLU A 215 -15.41 -14.68 -15.56
N ILE A 216 -14.34 -14.69 -16.37
CA ILE A 216 -14.30 -14.08 -17.71
C ILE A 216 -13.89 -15.11 -18.75
#